data_AF-V5GMG4-F1
#
_entry.id   AF-V5GMG4-F1
#
_cell.length_a   1.000
_cell.length_b   1.000
_cell.length_c   1.000
_cell.angle_alpha   90.00
_cell.angle_beta   90.00
_cell.angle_gamma   90.00
#
_symmetry.space_group_name_H-M   'P 1'
#
loop_
_entity.id
_entity.type
_entity.pdbx_description
1 polymer ?
#
loop_
_entity_poly.entity_id
_entity_poly.type
_entity_poly.pdbx_seq_one_letter_code
_entity_poly.pdbx_strand_id
1 'polypeptide(L)'
;MGKDIAAFLKLPNPEQYSGHSFRRSSATILVDAGGDITALKRHGGWKSTAVAEGYIDESVKNKTNTANKISSSIQPKLNQTNQCTYNSNVSSHQNISFDVNSIRPINLTNCSNITVIN
;
A
#
# COMPACT_ATOMS: atom_id res chain seq x y z
N MET A 1 12.31 31.23 -21.65
CA MET A 1 11.78 31.01 -20.29
C MET A 1 12.33 29.71 -19.70
N GLY A 2 11.89 28.54 -20.16
CA GLY A 2 12.30 27.27 -19.54
C GLY A 2 13.80 26.97 -19.62
N LYS A 3 14.39 27.16 -20.80
CA LYS A 3 15.85 27.05 -21.00
C LYS A 3 16.65 27.98 -20.10
N ASP A 4 16.18 29.21 -19.90
CA ASP A 4 16.92 30.25 -19.17
C ASP A 4 16.95 29.93 -17.68
N ILE A 5 15.82 29.41 -17.16
CA ILE A 5 15.73 28.90 -15.78
C ILE A 5 16.63 27.68 -15.60
N ALA A 6 16.61 26.72 -16.53
CA ALA A 6 17.44 25.52 -16.45
C ALA A 6 18.95 25.86 -16.52
N ALA A 7 19.33 26.81 -17.37
CA ALA A 7 20.70 27.31 -17.47
C ALA A 7 21.13 28.04 -16.19
N PHE A 8 20.26 28.90 -15.64
CA PHE A 8 20.51 29.57 -14.36
C PHE A 8 20.72 28.57 -13.21
N LEU A 9 19.91 27.50 -13.17
CA LEU A 9 20.02 26.40 -12.20
C LEU A 9 21.13 25.40 -12.51
N LYS A 10 21.89 25.57 -13.60
CA LYS A 10 22.97 24.69 -14.06
C LYS A 10 22.52 23.23 -14.28
N LEU A 11 21.30 23.06 -14.78
CA LEU A 11 20.76 21.74 -15.14
C LEU A 11 21.32 21.26 -16.49
N PRO A 12 21.51 19.95 -16.68
CA PRO A 12 21.97 19.40 -17.96
C PRO A 12 20.94 19.61 -19.07
N ASN A 13 21.40 19.80 -20.30
CA ASN A 13 20.58 19.99 -21.49
C ASN A 13 19.47 21.07 -21.36
N PRO A 14 19.79 22.34 -21.06
CA PRO A 14 18.79 23.41 -20.87
C PRO A 14 17.79 23.55 -22.03
N GLU A 15 18.21 23.25 -23.26
CA GLU A 15 17.38 23.33 -24.47
C GLU A 15 16.17 22.37 -24.45
N GLN A 16 16.19 21.32 -23.63
CA GLN A 16 15.06 20.39 -23.48
C GLN A 16 13.97 20.94 -22.55
N TYR A 17 14.25 22.00 -21.79
CA TYR A 17 13.30 22.60 -20.85
C TYR A 17 12.42 23.61 -21.58
N SER A 18 11.36 23.10 -22.18
CA SER A 18 10.33 23.88 -22.86
C SER A 18 9.13 24.17 -21.95
N GLY A 19 8.28 25.12 -22.33
CA GLY A 19 7.00 25.34 -21.65
C GLY A 19 6.11 24.09 -21.63
N HIS A 20 6.23 23.22 -22.65
CA HIS A 20 5.54 21.93 -22.68
C HIS A 20 6.04 20.99 -21.57
N SER A 21 7.35 20.94 -21.33
CA SER A 21 7.96 20.16 -20.25
C SER A 21 7.45 20.62 -18.88
N PHE A 22 7.40 21.94 -18.64
CA PHE A 22 6.81 22.49 -17.40
C PHE A 22 5.34 22.12 -17.22
N ARG A 23 4.56 22.18 -18.30
CA ARG A 23 3.14 21.80 -18.28
C ARG A 23 2.95 20.32 -17.96
N ARG A 24 3.78 19.43 -18.56
CA ARG A 24 3.79 18.00 -18.28
C ARG A 24 4.11 17.75 -16.80
N SER A 25 5.22 18.30 -16.30
CA SER A 25 5.65 18.12 -14.91
C SER A 25 4.63 18.67 -13.91
N SER A 26 4.03 19.82 -14.19
CA SER A 26 3.00 20.42 -13.33
C SER A 26 1.74 19.54 -13.23
N ALA A 27 1.33 18.94 -14.35
CA ALA A 27 0.22 17.98 -14.38
C ALA A 27 0.53 16.70 -13.59
N THR A 28 1.71 16.12 -13.76
CA THR A 28 2.15 14.94 -13.00
C THR A 28 2.20 15.21 -11.50
N ILE A 29 2.75 16.35 -11.07
CA ILE A 29 2.80 16.74 -9.64
C ILE A 29 1.39 16.87 -9.06
N LEU A 30 0.44 17.43 -9.81
CA LEU A 30 -0.95 17.55 -9.36
C LEU A 30 -1.60 16.16 -9.15
N VAL A 31 -1.40 15.24 -10.10
CA VAL A 31 -1.90 13.86 -9.98
C VAL A 31 -1.25 13.14 -8.80
N ASP A 32 0.07 13.26 -8.63
CA ASP A 32 0.79 12.65 -7.51
C ASP A 32 0.38 13.28 -6.16
N ALA A 33 -0.08 14.53 -6.14
CA ALA A 33 -0.70 15.13 -4.96
C ALA A 33 -2.11 14.56 -4.66
N GLY A 34 -2.67 13.72 -5.53
CA GLY A 34 -4.00 13.13 -5.42
C GLY A 34 -5.09 13.91 -6.18
N GLY A 35 -4.70 14.80 -7.11
CA GLY A 35 -5.64 15.50 -7.97
C GLY A 35 -6.41 14.52 -8.88
N ASP A 36 -7.72 14.72 -8.98
CA ASP A 36 -8.58 13.93 -9.86
C ASP A 36 -8.61 14.47 -11.31
N ILE A 37 -9.33 13.77 -12.19
CA ILE A 37 -9.45 14.15 -13.60
C ILE A 37 -10.05 15.54 -13.79
N THR A 38 -10.93 15.99 -12.89
CA THR A 38 -11.57 17.31 -12.98
C THR A 38 -10.58 18.41 -12.62
N ALA A 39 -9.81 18.22 -11.54
CA ALA A 39 -8.73 19.10 -11.15
C ALA A 39 -7.68 19.20 -12.26
N LEU A 40 -7.33 18.06 -12.86
CA LEU A 40 -6.36 17.99 -13.95
C LEU A 40 -6.84 18.74 -15.20
N LYS A 41 -8.11 18.54 -15.61
CA LYS A 41 -8.71 19.28 -16.74
C LYS A 41 -8.75 20.77 -16.50
N ARG A 42 -9.11 21.20 -15.29
CA ARG A 42 -9.14 22.63 -14.91
C ARG A 42 -7.73 23.23 -14.90
N HIS A 43 -6.76 22.51 -14.35
CA HIS A 43 -5.36 22.92 -14.25
C HIS A 43 -4.70 23.07 -15.63
N GLY A 44 -4.89 22.08 -16.50
CA GLY A 44 -4.31 22.09 -17.84
C GLY A 44 -5.16 22.81 -18.90
N GLY A 45 -6.42 23.14 -18.63
CA GLY A 45 -7.36 23.64 -19.63
C GLY A 45 -7.74 22.58 -20.68
N TRP A 46 -7.75 21.29 -20.33
CA TRP A 46 -8.09 20.21 -21.25
C TRP A 46 -9.60 20.07 -21.43
N LYS A 47 -10.07 20.12 -22.68
CA LYS A 47 -11.48 19.86 -23.03
C LYS A 47 -11.82 18.37 -22.99
N SER A 48 -10.94 17.53 -23.55
CA SER A 48 -11.08 16.07 -23.56
C SER A 48 -10.37 15.41 -22.38
N THR A 49 -10.95 14.33 -21.85
CA THR A 49 -10.34 13.51 -20.79
C THR A 49 -9.22 12.63 -21.33
N ALA A 50 -9.27 12.21 -22.59
CA ALA A 50 -8.32 11.25 -23.17
C ALA A 50 -6.85 11.69 -23.05
N VAL A 51 -6.55 12.98 -23.21
CA VAL A 51 -5.18 13.51 -23.07
C VAL A 51 -4.77 13.64 -21.59
N ALA A 52 -5.74 13.86 -20.71
CA ALA A 52 -5.51 14.02 -19.27
C ALA A 52 -5.36 12.67 -18.56
N GLU A 53 -6.07 11.63 -19.01
CA GLU A 53 -6.00 10.26 -18.48
C GLU A 53 -4.58 9.70 -18.46
N GLY A 54 -3.78 9.96 -19.51
CA GLY A 54 -2.40 9.50 -19.57
C GLY A 54 -1.52 9.97 -18.39
N TYR A 55 -1.80 11.13 -17.78
CA TYR A 55 -1.07 11.58 -16.59
C TYR A 55 -1.51 10.87 -15.32
N ILE A 56 -2.77 10.45 -15.24
CA ILE A 56 -3.32 9.71 -14.10
C ILE A 56 -2.79 8.28 -14.11
N ASP A 57 -2.74 7.68 -15.28
CA ASP A 57 -2.27 6.31 -15.48
C ASP A 57 -0.76 6.17 -15.27
N GLU A 58 0.02 7.22 -15.49
CA GLU A 58 1.48 7.20 -15.23
C GLU A 58 1.83 7.33 -13.74
N SER A 59 0.90 7.78 -12.87
CA SER A 59 1.19 7.99 -11.45
C SER A 59 1.36 6.68 -10.68
N VAL A 60 2.61 6.38 -10.30
CA VAL A 60 2.96 5.24 -9.44
C VAL A 60 2.24 5.32 -8.10
N LYS A 61 2.17 6.51 -7.50
CA LYS A 61 1.48 6.70 -6.22
C LYS A 61 0.00 6.38 -6.30
N ASN A 62 -0.66 6.77 -7.40
CA ASN A 62 -2.07 6.48 -7.61
C ASN A 62 -2.33 4.97 -7.81
N LYS A 63 -1.43 4.28 -8.51
CA LYS A 63 -1.43 2.81 -8.64
C LYS A 63 -1.25 2.13 -7.29
N THR A 64 -0.26 2.54 -6.49
CA THR A 64 -0.01 1.98 -5.15
C THR A 64 -1.19 2.21 -4.22
N ASN A 65 -1.79 3.39 -4.22
CA ASN A 65 -2.95 3.70 -3.39
C ASN A 65 -4.16 2.82 -3.77
N THR A 66 -4.43 2.68 -5.08
CA THR A 66 -5.49 1.79 -5.58
C THR A 66 -5.23 0.34 -5.20
N ALA A 67 -4.00 -0.16 -5.39
CA ALA A 67 -3.61 -1.52 -5.01
C ALA A 67 -3.79 -1.77 -3.50
N ASN A 68 -3.37 -0.82 -2.66
CA ASN A 68 -3.52 -0.92 -1.20
C ASN A 68 -4.98 -0.96 -0.77
N LYS A 69 -5.84 -0.13 -1.40
CA LYS A 69 -7.29 -0.13 -1.15
C LYS A 69 -7.92 -1.47 -1.49
N ILE A 70 -7.59 -2.02 -2.66
CA ILE A 70 -8.06 -3.34 -3.11
C ILE A 70 -7.59 -4.42 -2.13
N SER A 71 -6.29 -4.45 -1.81
CA SER A 71 -5.70 -5.42 -0.89
C SER A 71 -6.35 -5.37 0.49
N SER A 72 -6.57 -4.17 1.04
CA SER A 72 -7.23 -3.98 2.33
C SER A 72 -8.70 -4.40 2.32
N SER A 73 -9.39 -4.26 1.19
CA SER A 73 -10.79 -4.67 1.03
C SER A 73 -10.98 -6.19 0.85
N ILE A 74 -9.94 -6.89 0.38
CA ILE A 74 -9.95 -8.34 0.15
C ILE A 74 -9.45 -9.10 1.37
N GLN A 75 -8.73 -8.47 2.30
CA GLN A 75 -8.37 -9.13 3.55
C GLN A 75 -9.65 -9.64 4.19
N PRO A 76 -9.81 -10.97 4.39
CA PRO A 76 -10.93 -11.47 5.14
C PRO A 76 -10.91 -10.69 6.43
N LYS A 77 -12.04 -10.08 6.82
CA LYS A 77 -12.24 -9.72 8.22
C LYS A 77 -11.85 -10.99 8.97
N LEU A 78 -10.67 -10.98 9.58
CA LEU A 78 -10.39 -11.87 10.69
C LEU A 78 -11.40 -11.38 11.70
N ASN A 79 -12.62 -11.94 11.59
CA ASN A 79 -13.61 -11.91 12.64
C ASN A 79 -12.82 -12.40 13.82
N GLN A 80 -12.54 -11.45 14.72
CA GLN A 80 -11.93 -11.64 16.01
C GLN A 80 -12.31 -13.03 16.47
N THR A 81 -11.37 -13.97 16.31
CA THR A 81 -11.57 -15.35 16.70
C THR A 81 -11.98 -15.23 18.15
N ASN A 82 -13.19 -15.68 18.48
CA ASN A 82 -13.61 -15.85 19.85
C ASN A 82 -12.47 -16.58 20.54
N GLN A 83 -11.64 -15.84 21.25
CA GLN A 83 -10.60 -16.43 22.06
C GLN A 83 -11.39 -17.17 23.12
N CYS A 84 -11.45 -18.50 22.98
CA CYS A 84 -11.71 -19.34 24.13
C CYS A 84 -10.48 -19.18 25.03
N THR A 85 -10.44 -18.09 25.79
CA THR A 85 -9.54 -17.91 26.91
C THR A 85 -10.00 -18.89 27.97
N TYR A 86 -9.52 -20.12 27.90
CA TYR A 86 -9.64 -21.05 29.01
C TYR A 86 -8.61 -20.64 30.06
N ASN A 87 -8.98 -19.67 30.89
CA ASN A 87 -8.20 -19.23 32.01
C ASN A 87 -8.30 -20.31 33.11
N SER A 88 -7.56 -21.40 32.96
CA SER A 88 -7.39 -22.37 34.04
C SER A 88 -6.35 -21.86 35.01
N ASN A 89 -6.79 -21.08 35.99
CA ASN A 89 -6.12 -21.05 37.29
C ASN A 89 -6.37 -22.40 37.99
N VAL A 90 -5.85 -23.48 37.42
CA VAL A 90 -5.97 -24.81 38.01
C VAL A 90 -4.56 -25.37 38.16
N SER A 91 -4.04 -25.20 39.36
CA SER A 91 -2.91 -25.95 39.88
C SER A 91 -3.32 -27.42 40.01
N SER A 92 -3.19 -28.19 38.93
CA SER A 92 -3.04 -29.65 38.97
C SER A 92 -2.75 -30.18 37.57
N HIS A 93 -1.80 -31.10 37.48
CA HIS A 93 -1.36 -31.79 36.27
C HIS A 93 -2.55 -32.31 35.44
N GLN A 94 -2.87 -31.65 34.32
CA GLN A 94 -3.86 -32.13 33.36
C GLN A 94 -3.13 -32.71 32.15
N ASN A 95 -3.49 -33.94 31.76
CA ASN A 95 -3.05 -34.52 30.49
C ASN A 95 -3.90 -33.93 29.37
N ILE A 96 -3.27 -33.19 28.45
CA ILE A 96 -3.94 -32.65 27.28
C ILE A 96 -3.67 -33.60 26.10
N SER A 97 -4.69 -34.33 25.66
CA SER A 97 -4.60 -35.15 24.44
C SER A 97 -4.82 -34.29 23.21
N PHE A 98 -3.91 -34.39 22.25
CA PHE A 98 -4.03 -33.74 20.95
C PHE A 98 -4.08 -34.82 19.85
N ASP A 99 -4.88 -34.58 18.81
CA ASP A 99 -4.89 -35.45 17.62
C ASP A 99 -3.62 -35.20 16.79
N VAL A 100 -2.79 -36.23 16.67
CA VAL A 100 -1.52 -36.22 15.93
C VAL A 100 -1.72 -36.01 14.41
N ASN A 101 -2.94 -36.12 13.90
CA ASN A 101 -3.28 -35.85 12.50
C ASN A 101 -3.65 -34.37 12.25
N SER A 102 -3.63 -33.52 13.28
CA SER A 102 -3.88 -32.08 13.13
C SER A 102 -2.69 -31.40 12.44
N ILE A 103 -2.93 -30.81 11.26
CA ILE A 103 -1.92 -30.12 10.43
C ILE A 103 -1.48 -28.77 11.04
N ARG A 104 -1.91 -28.44 12.26
CA ARG A 104 -1.61 -27.15 12.90
C ARG A 104 -0.47 -27.31 13.93
N PRO A 105 0.56 -26.44 13.90
CA PRO A 105 1.63 -26.48 14.87
C PRO A 105 1.12 -26.15 16.28
N ILE A 106 1.60 -26.90 17.27
CA ILE A 106 1.33 -26.66 18.69
C ILE A 106 2.35 -25.64 19.21
N ASN A 107 1.87 -24.50 19.70
CA ASN A 107 2.70 -23.51 20.37
C ASN A 107 2.58 -23.66 21.88
N LEU A 108 3.66 -24.10 22.52
CA LEU A 108 3.80 -24.15 23.97
C LEU A 108 4.71 -23.01 24.41
N THR A 109 4.26 -22.16 25.33
CA THR A 109 5.06 -21.08 25.91
C THR A 109 5.13 -21.25 27.43
N ASN A 110 6.30 -20.96 28.01
CA ASN A 110 6.54 -21.03 29.44
C ASN A 110 6.31 -22.42 30.09
N CYS A 111 6.71 -23.49 29.40
CA CYS A 111 6.66 -24.86 29.94
C CYS A 111 8.03 -25.30 30.46
N SER A 112 8.09 -25.77 31.70
CA SER A 112 9.36 -26.18 32.35
C SER A 112 9.64 -27.68 32.27
N ASN A 113 8.61 -28.53 32.11
CA ASN A 113 8.72 -29.99 32.10
C ASN A 113 7.67 -30.61 31.16
N ILE A 114 8.06 -30.93 29.93
CA ILE A 114 7.19 -31.59 28.93
C ILE A 114 7.58 -33.07 28.84
N THR A 115 6.61 -33.96 28.95
CA THR A 115 6.81 -35.41 28.71
C THR A 115 5.89 -35.84 27.57
N VAL A 116 6.47 -36.45 26.53
CA VAL A 116 5.72 -37.06 25.42
C VAL A 116 5.59 -38.54 25.74
N ILE A 117 4.35 -39.04 25.84
CA ILE A 117 4.05 -40.45 26.08
C ILE A 117 3.54 -41.01 24.74
N ASN A 118 4.12 -42.13 24.30
CA ASN A 118 3.74 -42.84 23.08
C ASN A 118 2.96 -44.10 23.43
#